data_AF-A0A1B6Z4A7-F1
#
_entry.id   AF-A0A1B6Z4A7-F1
#
_cell.length_a   1.000
_cell.length_b   1.000
_cell.length_c   1.000
_cell.angle_alpha   90.00
_cell.angle_beta   90.00
_cell.angle_gamma   90.00
#
_symmetry.space_group_name_H-M   'P 1'
#
loop_
_entity.id
_entity.type
_entity.pdbx_description
1 polymer ?
#
loop_
_entity_poly.entity_id
_entity_poly.type
_entity_poly.pdbx_seq_one_letter_code
_entity_poly.pdbx_strand_id
1 'polypeptide(L)'
;MKSNQRDTLALSFETNDDGYIYYHWRWSSGVPVTVEEREAYLAIPVFGSRHAWRKSIAGRDLLPPRPYNVVYRKLLAAMPLQMAITSLAFGVIGVVIGYGSDNFIARTVFILGGIVFFIYGILIIVARNRC
;
A
#
# COMPACT_ATOMS: atom_id res chain seq x y z
N MET A 1 -4.35 -7.24 19.55
CA MET A 1 -3.80 -7.38 18.19
C MET A 1 -4.87 -7.80 17.15
N LYS A 2 -6.11 -7.29 17.24
CA LYS A 2 -7.21 -7.59 16.29
C LYS A 2 -7.44 -6.47 15.25
N SER A 3 -6.99 -5.23 15.50
CA SER A 3 -7.20 -4.09 14.59
C SER A 3 -6.49 -4.24 13.25
N ASN A 4 -5.20 -4.62 13.26
CA ASN A 4 -4.38 -4.72 12.04
C ASN A 4 -4.97 -5.64 10.95
N GLN A 5 -5.69 -6.71 11.32
CA GLN A 5 -6.23 -7.66 10.34
C GLN A 5 -7.40 -7.08 9.55
N ARG A 6 -8.37 -6.47 10.26
CA ARG A 6 -9.55 -5.88 9.63
C ARG A 6 -9.14 -4.69 8.76
N ASP A 7 -8.19 -3.89 9.24
CA ASP A 7 -7.66 -2.74 8.51
C ASP A 7 -6.95 -3.17 7.22
N THR A 8 -6.16 -4.26 7.28
CA THR A 8 -5.51 -4.83 6.08
C THR A 8 -6.53 -5.38 5.08
N LEU A 9 -7.58 -6.05 5.55
CA LEU A 9 -8.65 -6.57 4.70
C LEU A 9 -9.48 -5.46 4.05
N ALA A 10 -9.66 -4.34 4.76
CA ALA A 10 -10.39 -3.18 4.24
C ALA A 10 -9.69 -2.52 3.04
N LEU A 11 -8.37 -2.69 2.87
CA LEU A 11 -7.61 -2.18 1.72
C LEU A 11 -8.08 -2.77 0.37
N SER A 12 -8.70 -3.94 0.41
CA SER A 12 -9.31 -4.59 -0.76
C SER A 12 -10.52 -3.83 -1.29
N PHE A 13 -11.10 -2.89 -0.52
CA PHE A 13 -12.31 -2.17 -0.91
C PHE A 13 -12.03 -0.70 -1.23
N GLU A 14 -12.83 -0.15 -2.14
CA GLU A 14 -12.96 1.28 -2.41
C GLU A 14 -14.40 1.70 -2.36
N THR A 15 -14.69 2.88 -1.79
CA THR A 15 -16.02 3.47 -1.86
C THR A 15 -16.32 3.86 -3.30
N ASN A 16 -17.54 3.57 -3.74
CA ASN A 16 -18.13 4.01 -5.00
C ASN A 16 -19.50 4.63 -4.70
N ASP A 17 -20.07 5.37 -5.66
CA ASP A 17 -21.32 6.12 -5.46
C ASP A 17 -22.47 5.24 -4.93
N ASP A 18 -22.52 3.96 -5.33
CA ASP A 18 -23.55 3.00 -4.95
C ASP A 18 -23.12 1.98 -3.86
N GLY A 19 -21.92 2.12 -3.29
CA GLY A 19 -21.43 1.18 -2.27
C GLY A 19 -19.92 1.01 -2.28
N TYR A 20 -19.44 -0.18 -2.66
CA TYR A 20 -18.01 -0.49 -2.66
C TYR A 20 -17.57 -1.24 -3.92
N ILE A 21 -16.27 -1.19 -4.20
CA ILE A 21 -15.60 -1.98 -5.23
C ILE A 21 -14.56 -2.85 -4.55
N TYR A 22 -14.72 -4.16 -4.69
CA TYR A 22 -13.78 -5.16 -4.22
C TYR A 22 -12.67 -5.40 -5.26
N TYR A 23 -11.43 -5.37 -4.81
CA TYR A 23 -10.24 -5.72 -5.56
C TYR A 23 -9.53 -6.89 -4.88
N HIS A 24 -9.32 -7.98 -5.62
CA HIS A 24 -8.58 -9.12 -5.10
C HIS A 24 -7.07 -8.83 -5.03
N TRP A 25 -6.53 -8.15 -6.04
CA TRP A 25 -5.13 -7.74 -6.17
C TRP A 25 -5.03 -6.33 -6.73
N ARG A 26 -3.85 -5.71 -6.67
CA ARG A 26 -3.64 -4.36 -7.26
C ARG A 26 -3.98 -4.28 -8.76
N TRP A 27 -3.82 -5.40 -9.47
CA TRP A 27 -4.00 -5.51 -10.92
C TRP A 27 -5.31 -6.22 -11.28
N SER A 28 -6.13 -6.62 -10.31
CA SER A 28 -7.42 -7.21 -10.62
C SER A 28 -8.39 -6.12 -11.05
N SER A 29 -9.27 -6.45 -11.99
CA SER A 29 -10.49 -5.70 -12.22
C SER A 29 -11.31 -5.57 -10.94
N GLY A 30 -12.00 -4.45 -10.78
CA GLY A 30 -12.85 -4.19 -9.62
C GLY A 30 -14.18 -4.92 -9.75
N VAL A 31 -14.71 -5.44 -8.64
CA VAL A 31 -16.05 -6.04 -8.60
C VAL A 31 -16.94 -5.16 -7.73
N PRO A 32 -18.04 -4.59 -8.25
CA PRO A 32 -19.00 -3.86 -7.43
C PRO A 32 -19.60 -4.79 -6.36
N VAL A 33 -19.65 -4.30 -5.13
CA VAL A 33 -20.18 -5.01 -3.96
C VAL A 33 -20.95 -4.07 -3.06
N THR A 34 -21.95 -4.60 -2.37
CA THR A 34 -22.76 -3.81 -1.43
C THR A 34 -22.03 -3.62 -0.08
N VAL A 35 -22.61 -2.79 0.79
CA VAL A 35 -22.10 -2.58 2.15
C VAL A 35 -22.15 -3.87 2.97
N GLU A 36 -23.24 -4.61 2.85
CA GLU A 36 -23.47 -5.89 3.54
C GLU A 36 -22.46 -6.94 3.08
N GLU A 37 -22.20 -6.99 1.77
CA GLU A 37 -21.19 -7.86 1.16
C GLU A 37 -19.78 -7.54 1.69
N ARG A 38 -19.42 -6.25 1.79
CA ARG A 38 -18.15 -5.83 2.38
C ARG A 38 -18.03 -6.26 3.84
N GLU A 39 -19.05 -6.03 4.66
CA GLU A 39 -19.01 -6.39 6.08
C GLU A 39 -18.97 -7.92 6.28
N ALA A 40 -19.70 -8.68 5.46
CA ALA A 40 -19.61 -10.14 5.43
C ALA A 40 -18.18 -10.60 5.14
N TYR A 41 -17.51 -10.00 4.16
CA TYR A 41 -16.10 -10.31 3.86
C TYR A 41 -15.15 -9.94 5.01
N LEU A 42 -15.34 -8.79 5.67
CA LEU A 42 -14.49 -8.37 6.79
C LEU A 42 -14.66 -9.26 8.03
N ALA A 43 -15.78 -9.97 8.15
CA ALA A 43 -16.04 -10.94 9.21
C ALA A 43 -15.39 -12.32 8.96
N ILE A 44 -14.92 -12.59 7.74
CA ILE A 44 -14.37 -13.88 7.35
C ILE A 44 -13.02 -14.18 8.06
N PRO A 45 -12.84 -15.35 8.70
CA PRO A 45 -11.55 -15.76 9.26
C PRO A 45 -10.52 -15.99 8.15
N VAL A 46 -9.25 -15.58 8.36
CA VAL A 46 -8.20 -15.44 7.31
C VAL A 46 -7.90 -16.72 6.53
N PHE A 47 -8.03 -17.89 7.16
CA PHE A 47 -7.68 -19.18 6.56
C PHE A 47 -8.90 -19.87 5.92
N GLY A 48 -8.77 -20.27 4.64
CA GLY A 48 -9.67 -21.20 3.93
C GLY A 48 -10.91 -20.63 3.23
N SER A 49 -11.34 -19.44 3.62
CA SER A 49 -12.65 -18.84 3.30
C SER A 49 -12.64 -17.84 2.13
N ARG A 50 -11.49 -17.25 1.81
CA ARG A 50 -11.34 -16.28 0.71
C ARG A 50 -11.55 -16.90 -0.68
N HIS A 51 -11.39 -18.22 -0.80
CA HIS A 51 -11.71 -18.91 -2.05
C HIS A 51 -13.22 -18.96 -2.28
N ALA A 52 -14.01 -19.24 -1.23
CA ALA A 52 -15.46 -19.24 -1.30
C ALA A 52 -16.01 -17.84 -1.66
N TRP A 53 -15.48 -16.78 -1.05
CA TRP A 53 -15.82 -15.40 -1.42
C TRP A 53 -15.57 -15.10 -2.90
N ARG A 54 -14.40 -15.46 -3.42
CA ARG A 54 -14.08 -15.22 -4.84
C ARG A 54 -15.02 -15.98 -5.76
N LYS A 55 -15.44 -17.17 -5.37
CA LYS A 55 -16.41 -17.97 -6.12
C LYS A 55 -17.81 -17.33 -6.09
N SER A 56 -18.23 -16.72 -4.99
CA SER A 56 -19.56 -16.08 -4.87
C SER A 56 -19.70 -14.80 -5.70
N ILE A 57 -18.59 -14.14 -6.03
CA ILE A 57 -18.58 -12.92 -6.87
C ILE A 57 -18.09 -13.17 -8.31
N ALA A 58 -17.76 -14.41 -8.66
CA ALA A 58 -17.28 -14.77 -9.99
C ALA A 58 -18.38 -14.59 -11.05
N GLY A 59 -18.00 -14.08 -12.23
CA GLY A 59 -18.94 -13.88 -13.35
C GLY A 59 -19.78 -12.60 -13.29
N ARG A 60 -19.58 -11.75 -12.28
CA ARG A 60 -20.18 -10.41 -12.25
C ARG A 60 -19.49 -9.46 -13.22
N ASP A 61 -20.19 -8.37 -13.55
CA ASP A 61 -19.61 -7.27 -14.33
C ASP A 61 -18.41 -6.68 -13.61
N LEU A 62 -17.36 -6.41 -14.39
CA LEU A 62 -16.07 -5.99 -13.89
C LEU A 62 -15.80 -4.53 -14.27
N LEU A 63 -15.36 -3.76 -13.28
CA LEU A 63 -14.79 -2.43 -13.47
C LEU A 63 -13.32 -2.52 -13.87
N PRO A 64 -12.77 -1.49 -14.53
CA PRO A 64 -11.36 -1.48 -14.88
C PRO A 64 -10.45 -1.67 -13.66
N PRO A 65 -9.23 -2.18 -13.86
CA PRO A 65 -8.25 -2.30 -12.79
C PRO A 65 -7.99 -0.96 -12.09
N ARG A 66 -7.70 -1.04 -10.79
CA ARG A 66 -7.46 0.14 -9.96
C ARG A 66 -6.26 0.95 -10.51
N PRO A 67 -6.35 2.29 -10.58
CA PRO A 67 -5.22 3.12 -10.97
C PRO A 67 -4.03 2.91 -10.02
N TYR A 68 -2.83 2.76 -10.59
CA TYR A 68 -1.60 2.48 -9.84
C TYR A 68 -1.36 3.49 -8.70
N ASN A 69 -1.58 4.78 -8.97
CA ASN A 69 -1.33 5.86 -8.00
C ASN A 69 -2.20 5.74 -6.73
N VAL A 70 -3.43 5.26 -6.87
CA VAL A 70 -4.36 5.07 -5.73
C VAL A 70 -3.88 3.92 -4.85
N VAL A 71 -3.48 2.81 -5.47
CA VAL A 71 -2.87 1.66 -4.77
C VAL A 71 -1.60 2.11 -4.05
N TYR A 72 -0.71 2.80 -4.75
CA TYR A 72 0.59 3.21 -4.24
C TYR A 72 0.45 4.08 -3.00
N ARG A 73 -0.46 5.07 -3.01
CA ARG A 73 -0.73 5.92 -1.84
C ARG A 73 -1.27 5.15 -0.66
N LYS A 74 -2.24 4.24 -0.86
CA LYS A 74 -2.80 3.41 0.21
C LYS A 74 -1.74 2.51 0.84
N LEU A 75 -0.88 1.91 0.03
CA LEU A 75 0.23 1.08 0.52
C LEU A 75 1.21 1.91 1.35
N LEU A 76 1.61 3.09 0.86
CA LEU A 76 2.48 4.01 1.60
C LEU A 76 1.86 4.44 2.94
N ALA A 77 0.58 4.81 2.96
CA ALA A 77 -0.12 5.22 4.19
C ALA A 77 -0.18 4.08 5.23
N ALA A 78 -0.37 2.84 4.77
CA ALA A 78 -0.41 1.64 5.60
C ALA A 78 0.97 1.18 6.11
N MET A 79 2.09 1.71 5.58
CA MET A 79 3.42 1.31 6.04
C MET A 79 3.67 1.73 7.48
N PRO A 80 4.38 0.93 8.29
CA PRO A 80 4.76 1.30 9.65
C PRO A 80 5.53 2.63 9.67
N LEU A 81 5.24 3.50 10.65
CA LEU A 81 5.93 4.79 10.78
C LEU A 81 7.43 4.62 10.99
N GLN A 82 7.82 3.51 11.64
CA GLN A 82 9.21 3.13 11.81
C GLN A 82 9.94 3.02 10.47
N MET A 83 9.28 2.57 9.39
CA MET A 83 9.89 2.51 8.06
C MET A 83 10.14 3.90 7.48
N ALA A 84 9.26 4.88 7.74
CA ALA A 84 9.49 6.26 7.33
C ALA A 84 10.73 6.84 8.05
N ILE A 85 10.82 6.63 9.37
CA ILE A 85 11.91 7.13 10.20
C ILE A 85 13.24 6.50 9.78
N THR A 86 13.30 5.16 9.64
CA THR A 86 14.53 4.48 9.22
C THR A 86 14.93 4.88 7.82
N SER A 87 13.98 5.02 6.89
CA SER A 87 14.26 5.47 5.53
C SER A 87 14.83 6.89 5.50
N LEU A 88 14.28 7.82 6.30
CA LEU A 88 14.85 9.16 6.42
C LEU A 88 16.27 9.13 7.01
N ALA A 89 16.48 8.35 8.07
CA ALA A 89 17.77 8.22 8.74
C ALA A 89 18.84 7.65 7.79
N PHE A 90 18.55 6.54 7.11
CA PHE A 90 19.46 5.97 6.10
C PHE A 90 19.65 6.91 4.92
N GLY A 91 18.63 7.69 4.55
CA GLY A 91 18.75 8.72 3.53
C GLY A 91 19.80 9.77 3.87
N VAL A 92 19.73 10.34 5.06
CA VAL A 92 20.70 11.34 5.56
C VAL A 92 22.09 10.71 5.68
N ILE A 93 22.20 9.53 6.29
CA ILE A 93 23.48 8.83 6.47
C ILE A 93 24.14 8.54 5.12
N GLY A 94 23.38 8.05 4.14
CA GLY A 94 23.89 7.76 2.80
C GLY A 94 24.42 9.02 2.10
N VAL A 95 23.70 10.14 2.19
CA VAL A 95 24.17 11.42 1.63
C VAL A 95 25.46 11.87 2.31
N VAL A 96 25.53 11.84 3.65
CA VAL A 96 26.71 12.26 4.41
C VAL A 96 27.93 11.39 4.08
N ILE A 97 27.77 10.07 4.07
CA ILE A 97 28.85 9.12 3.71
C ILE A 97 29.30 9.36 2.26
N GLY A 98 28.36 9.58 1.35
CA GLY A 98 28.67 9.85 -0.05
C GLY A 98 29.51 11.10 -0.23
N TYR A 99 29.14 12.20 0.45
CA TYR A 99 29.94 13.44 0.43
C TYR A 99 31.35 13.27 1.01
N GLY A 100 31.52 12.40 2.02
CA GLY A 100 32.82 12.07 2.61
C GLY A 100 33.65 11.09 1.79
N SER A 101 33.17 10.59 0.65
CA SER A 101 33.88 9.58 -0.13
C SER A 101 34.76 10.19 -1.22
N ASP A 102 36.03 9.78 -1.24
CA ASP A 102 37.01 10.14 -2.28
C ASP A 102 36.83 9.35 -3.57
N ASN A 103 36.16 8.19 -3.51
CA ASN A 103 35.87 7.37 -4.68
C ASN A 103 34.59 7.88 -5.37
N PHE A 104 34.71 8.32 -6.62
CA PHE A 104 33.60 8.87 -7.40
C PHE A 104 32.39 7.91 -7.53
N ILE A 105 32.65 6.62 -7.72
CA ILE A 105 31.59 5.60 -7.85
C ILE A 105 30.87 5.45 -6.51
N ALA A 106 31.62 5.29 -5.42
CA ALA A 106 31.05 5.16 -4.08
C ALA A 106 30.24 6.40 -3.70
N ARG A 107 30.78 7.61 -3.93
CA ARG A 107 30.08 8.89 -3.75
C ARG A 107 28.73 8.90 -4.46
N THR A 108 28.72 8.55 -5.76
CA THR A 108 27.51 8.57 -6.58
C THR A 108 26.47 7.58 -6.05
N VAL A 109 26.88 6.36 -5.72
CA VAL A 109 25.98 5.32 -5.21
C VAL A 109 25.36 5.73 -3.87
N PHE A 110 26.17 6.21 -2.92
CA PHE A 110 25.69 6.60 -1.60
C PHE A 110 24.80 7.83 -1.62
N ILE A 111 25.12 8.84 -2.44
CA ILE A 111 24.26 10.03 -2.60
C ILE A 111 22.93 9.66 -3.25
N LEU A 112 22.93 8.93 -4.38
CA LEU A 112 21.68 8.56 -5.06
C LEU A 112 20.84 7.63 -4.20
N GLY A 113 21.44 6.63 -3.58
CA GLY A 113 20.76 5.74 -2.63
C GLY A 113 20.15 6.54 -1.47
N GLY A 114 20.93 7.45 -0.88
CA GLY A 114 20.48 8.31 0.20
C GLY A 114 19.29 9.18 -0.20
N ILE A 115 19.33 9.81 -1.38
CA ILE A 115 18.21 10.60 -1.91
C ILE A 115 16.96 9.74 -2.09
N VAL A 116 17.09 8.54 -2.66
CA VAL A 116 15.95 7.62 -2.85
C VAL A 116 15.31 7.25 -1.52
N PHE A 117 16.10 6.87 -0.51
CA PHE A 117 15.60 6.57 0.83
C PHE A 117 14.96 7.80 1.50
N PHE A 118 15.51 8.99 1.29
CA PHE A 118 14.95 10.22 1.82
C PHE A 118 13.58 10.54 1.21
N ILE A 119 13.47 10.47 -0.12
CA ILE A 119 12.21 10.66 -0.86
C ILE A 119 11.17 9.64 -0.38
N TYR A 120 11.56 8.38 -0.24
CA TYR A 120 10.65 7.33 0.19
C TYR A 120 10.07 7.58 1.59
N GLY A 121 10.90 8.00 2.54
CA GLY A 121 10.46 8.39 3.88
C GLY A 121 9.46 9.55 3.86
N ILE A 122 9.71 10.57 3.04
CA ILE A 122 8.78 11.70 2.85
C ILE A 122 7.46 11.21 2.25
N LEU A 123 7.50 10.35 1.24
CA LEU A 123 6.30 9.83 0.58
C LEU A 123 5.39 9.07 1.54
N ILE A 124 5.94 8.30 2.48
CA ILE A 124 5.16 7.62 3.53
C ILE A 124 4.45 8.65 4.42
N ILE A 125 5.17 9.68 4.90
CA ILE A 125 4.60 10.72 5.76
C ILE A 125 3.49 11.48 5.05
N VAL A 126 3.73 11.91 3.81
CA VAL A 126 2.75 12.65 3.00
C VAL A 126 1.53 11.80 2.69
N ALA A 127 1.71 10.52 2.34
CA ALA A 127 0.61 9.61 2.08
C ALA A 127 -0.27 9.42 3.32
N ARG A 128 0.35 9.26 4.50
CA ARG A 128 -0.38 9.09 5.75
C ARG A 128 -1.18 10.33 6.18
N ASN A 129 -0.70 11.54 5.89
CA ASN A 129 -1.43 12.78 6.23
C ASN A 129 -2.56 13.12 5.24
N ARG A 130 -2.62 12.45 4.10
CA ARG A 130 -3.61 12.71 3.02
C ARG A 130 -4.63 11.59 2.84
N CYS A 131 -4.53 10.53 3.63
CA CYS A 131 -5.46 9.39 3.68
C CYS A 131 -6.16 9.38 5.03
#